data_AF-A0A958VUE6-F1
#
_entry.id   AF-A0A958VUE6-F1
#
_cell.length_a   1.000
_cell.length_b   1.000
_cell.length_c   1.000
_cell.angle_alpha   90.00
_cell.angle_beta   90.00
_cell.angle_gamma   90.00
#
_symmetry.space_group_name_H-M   'P 1'
#
loop_
_entity.id
_entity.type
_entity.pdbx_description
1 polymer ?
#
loop_
_entity_poly.entity_id
_entity_poly.type
_entity_poly.pdbx_seq_one_letter_code
_entity_poly.pdbx_strand_id
1 'polypeptide(L)'
;MKFVFTLIAAAVVIAVVFGYAMAPLPSFFYQSLALLLVGTGGIYFYLVDIKQEKPDYFVQIYIATLFAKILAYGAYMFFVVWEDKEGAANNALFFMVTYFIFTAVEIIFLYRKVNS
;
A
#
# COMPACT_ATOMS: atom_id res chain seq x y z
N MET A 1 -5.65 7.30 -14.64
CA MET A 1 -6.45 8.30 -13.91
C MET A 1 -7.42 7.68 -12.89
N LYS A 2 -8.38 6.82 -13.26
CA LYS A 2 -9.35 6.22 -12.31
C LYS A 2 -8.71 5.55 -11.08
N PHE A 3 -7.62 4.80 -11.28
CA PHE A 3 -6.88 4.15 -10.18
C PHE A 3 -6.35 5.15 -9.14
N VAL A 4 -5.65 6.20 -9.59
CA VAL A 4 -5.07 7.22 -8.71
C VAL A 4 -6.15 7.92 -7.89
N PHE A 5 -7.28 8.27 -8.51
CA PHE A 5 -8.40 8.86 -7.78
C PHE A 5 -8.96 7.91 -6.72
N THR A 6 -9.13 6.62 -7.03
CA THR A 6 -9.60 5.64 -6.04
C THR A 6 -8.60 5.44 -4.91
N LEU A 7 -7.30 5.39 -5.21
CA LEU A 7 -6.25 5.25 -4.21
C LEU A 7 -6.17 6.46 -3.28
N ILE A 8 -6.22 7.68 -3.82
CA ILE A 8 -6.27 8.91 -3.04
C ILE A 8 -7.55 8.97 -2.21
N ALA A 9 -8.71 8.65 -2.79
CA ALA A 9 -9.97 8.62 -2.06
C ALA A 9 -9.93 7.61 -0.90
N ALA A 10 -9.35 6.42 -1.11
CA ALA A 10 -9.14 5.46 -0.03
C ALA A 10 -8.23 6.03 1.07
N ALA A 11 -7.13 6.70 0.71
CA ALA A 11 -6.24 7.33 1.67
C ALA A 11 -6.95 8.43 2.49
N VAL A 12 -7.77 9.26 1.84
CA VAL A 12 -8.55 10.31 2.51
C VAL A 12 -9.60 9.70 3.45
N VAL A 13 -10.31 8.67 3.02
CA VAL A 13 -11.28 7.97 3.88
C VAL A 13 -10.58 7.36 5.10
N ILE A 14 -9.43 6.70 4.92
CA ILE A 14 -8.64 6.17 6.04
C ILE A 14 -8.21 7.30 6.97
N ALA A 15 -7.72 8.42 6.43
CA ALA A 15 -7.33 9.60 7.19
C ALA A 15 -8.47 10.15 8.06
N VAL A 16 -9.65 10.31 7.47
CA VAL A 16 -10.84 10.83 8.16
C VAL A 16 -11.32 9.82 9.21
N VAL A 17 -11.51 8.55 8.83
CA VAL A 17 -12.05 7.52 9.74
C VAL A 17 -11.14 7.34 10.95
N PHE A 18 -9.83 7.17 10.76
CA PHE A 18 -8.91 7.04 11.90
C PHE A 18 -8.77 8.33 12.70
N GLY A 19 -8.80 9.50 12.04
CA GLY A 19 -8.76 10.80 12.71
C GLY A 19 -9.95 11.04 13.65
N TYR A 20 -11.13 10.51 13.33
CA TYR A 20 -12.32 10.59 14.19
C TYR A 20 -12.44 9.43 15.17
N ALA A 21 -12.02 8.21 14.79
CA ALA A 21 -12.24 6.99 15.58
C ALA A 21 -11.11 6.68 16.57
N MET A 22 -9.89 7.19 16.36
CA MET A 22 -8.73 6.91 17.21
C MET A 22 -7.98 8.18 17.57
N ALA A 23 -8.08 8.57 18.84
CA ALA A 23 -7.22 9.58 19.46
C ALA A 23 -6.58 8.98 20.73
N PRO A 24 -5.24 8.97 20.86
CA PRO A 24 -4.25 9.53 19.93
C PRO A 24 -4.03 8.67 18.67
N LEU A 25 -3.65 9.32 17.57
CA LEU A 25 -3.26 8.67 16.32
C LEU A 25 -1.94 7.88 16.48
N PRO A 26 -1.72 6.82 15.68
CA PRO A 26 -0.42 6.17 15.59
C PRO A 26 0.70 7.17 15.27
N SER A 27 1.86 7.01 15.89
CA SER A 27 2.99 7.95 15.74
C SER A 27 3.51 8.06 14.31
N PHE A 28 3.45 6.96 13.55
CA PHE A 28 3.86 6.91 12.13
C PHE A 28 2.68 6.96 11.16
N PHE A 29 1.57 7.58 11.56
CA PHE A 29 0.34 7.62 10.77
C PHE A 29 0.55 8.15 9.35
N TYR A 30 1.06 9.37 9.23
CA TYR A 30 1.24 10.02 7.93
C TYR A 30 2.34 9.37 7.09
N GLN A 31 3.42 8.90 7.74
CA GLN A 31 4.54 8.21 7.09
C GLN A 31 4.07 6.89 6.48
N SER A 32 3.30 6.10 7.23
CA SER A 32 2.75 4.82 6.76
C SER A 32 1.78 5.02 5.61
N LEU A 33 0.89 6.03 5.72
CA LEU A 33 -0.08 6.34 4.67
C LEU A 33 0.60 6.79 3.38
N ALA A 34 1.60 7.68 3.48
CA ALA A 34 2.38 8.16 2.34
C ALA A 34 3.18 7.03 1.68
N LEU A 35 3.88 6.22 2.48
CA LEU A 35 4.66 5.08 1.98
C LEU A 35 3.78 4.10 1.21
N LEU A 36 2.64 3.72 1.79
CA LEU A 36 1.72 2.77 1.16
C LEU A 36 1.11 3.37 -0.12
N LEU A 37 0.77 4.66 -0.12
CA LEU A 37 0.17 5.33 -1.28
C LEU A 37 1.17 5.40 -2.45
N VAL A 38 2.40 5.84 -2.18
CA VAL A 38 3.45 5.93 -3.19
C VAL A 38 3.89 4.54 -3.65
N GLY A 39 4.09 3.60 -2.72
CA GLY A 39 4.52 2.24 -3.04
C GLY A 39 3.50 1.48 -3.88
N THR A 40 2.22 1.54 -3.50
CA THR A 40 1.13 0.93 -4.26
C THR A 40 0.92 1.62 -5.61
N GLY A 41 0.99 2.96 -5.62
CA GLY A 41 0.88 3.74 -6.84
C GLY A 41 1.97 3.39 -7.86
N GLY A 42 3.23 3.40 -7.43
CA GLY A 42 4.38 3.11 -8.27
C GLY A 42 4.36 1.68 -8.81
N ILE A 43 4.03 0.70 -7.97
CA ILE A 43 3.96 -0.70 -8.39
C ILE A 43 2.84 -0.94 -9.41
N TYR A 44 1.66 -0.33 -9.19
CA TYR A 44 0.58 -0.42 -10.16
C TYR A 44 1.01 0.11 -11.55
N PHE A 45 1.61 1.30 -11.61
CA PHE A 45 2.03 1.87 -12.89
C PHE A 45 3.10 1.02 -13.58
N TYR A 46 4.12 0.61 -12.83
CA TYR A 46 5.15 -0.30 -13.32
C TYR A 46 4.56 -1.59 -13.91
N LEU A 47 3.60 -2.22 -13.22
CA LEU A 47 2.97 -3.45 -13.69
C LEU A 47 2.08 -3.25 -14.91
N VAL A 48 1.41 -2.09 -15.02
CA VAL A 48 0.62 -1.75 -16.21
C VAL A 48 1.52 -1.61 -17.44
N ASP A 49 2.68 -0.95 -17.30
CA ASP A 49 3.63 -0.78 -18.40
C ASP A 49 4.22 -2.14 -18.82
N ILE A 50 4.63 -2.97 -17.85
CA ILE A 50 5.12 -4.33 -18.10
C ILE A 50 4.08 -5.20 -18.80
N LYS A 51 2.78 -5.08 -18.45
CA LYS A 51 1.73 -5.85 -19.13
C LYS A 51 1.65 -5.53 -20.62
N GLN A 52 1.94 -4.28 -21.00
CA GLN A 52 1.93 -3.84 -22.40
C GLN A 52 3.18 -4.32 -23.15
N GLU A 53 4.35 -4.29 -22.51
CA GLU A 53 5.61 -4.66 -23.14
C GLU A 53 5.87 -6.18 -23.18
N LYS A 54 5.57 -6.88 -22.08
CA LYS A 54 5.94 -8.29 -21.84
C LYS A 54 4.82 -9.05 -21.12
N PRO A 55 3.66 -9.29 -21.79
CA PRO A 55 2.48 -9.87 -21.17
C PRO A 55 2.70 -11.27 -20.58
N ASP A 56 3.62 -12.05 -21.17
CA ASP A 56 3.92 -13.43 -20.77
C ASP A 56 4.65 -13.52 -19.42
N TYR A 57 5.34 -12.44 -19.02
CA TYR A 57 6.10 -12.35 -17.78
C TYR A 57 5.35 -11.60 -16.66
N PHE A 58 4.12 -11.15 -16.93
CA PHE A 58 3.37 -10.30 -16.01
C PHE A 58 3.21 -10.94 -14.62
N VAL A 59 2.87 -12.23 -14.57
CA VAL A 59 2.61 -12.94 -13.30
C VAL A 59 3.90 -13.07 -12.48
N GLN A 60 5.02 -13.42 -13.13
CA GLN A 60 6.32 -13.56 -12.49
C GLN A 60 6.80 -12.21 -11.93
N ILE A 61 6.63 -11.14 -12.70
CA ILE A 61 7.00 -9.79 -12.27
C ILE A 61 6.07 -9.32 -11.14
N TYR A 62 4.76 -9.59 -11.21
CA TYR A 62 3.83 -9.30 -10.12
C TYR A 62 4.24 -10.00 -8.82
N ILE A 63 4.53 -11.30 -8.87
CA ILE A 63 5.04 -12.05 -7.71
C ILE A 63 6.34 -11.43 -7.19
N ALA A 64 7.27 -11.06 -8.07
CA ALA A 64 8.51 -10.39 -7.68
C ALA A 64 8.24 -9.04 -6.96
N THR A 65 7.25 -8.25 -7.42
CA THR A 65 6.86 -7.01 -6.73
C THR A 65 6.25 -7.28 -5.35
N LEU A 66 5.54 -8.39 -5.15
CA LEU A 66 5.03 -8.77 -3.83
C LEU A 66 6.18 -9.11 -2.88
N PHE A 67 7.19 -9.85 -3.34
CA PHE A 67 8.39 -10.11 -2.54
C PHE A 67 9.13 -8.81 -2.19
N ALA A 68 9.29 -7.91 -3.17
CA ALA A 68 9.91 -6.61 -2.94
C ALA A 68 9.12 -5.77 -1.92
N LYS A 69 7.78 -5.76 -2.00
CA LYS A 69 6.89 -5.11 -1.01
C LYS A 69 7.11 -5.69 0.39
N ILE A 70 7.11 -7.01 0.53
CA ILE A 70 7.29 -7.66 1.83
C ILE A 70 8.63 -7.26 2.46
N LEU A 71 9.71 -7.24 1.68
CA LEU A 71 11.03 -6.83 2.18
C LEU A 71 11.07 -5.34 2.56
N ALA A 72 10.58 -4.45 1.69
CA ALA A 72 10.58 -3.02 1.93
C ALA A 72 9.69 -2.63 3.13
N TYR A 73 8.49 -3.19 3.19
CA TYR A 73 7.54 -2.93 4.28
C TYR A 73 7.95 -3.62 5.58
N GLY A 74 8.60 -4.77 5.51
CA GLY A 74 9.22 -5.41 6.66
C GLY A 74 10.35 -4.56 7.27
N ALA A 75 11.23 -4.02 6.43
CA ALA A 75 12.29 -3.10 6.86
C ALA A 75 11.72 -1.81 7.48
N TYR A 76 10.68 -1.24 6.85
CA TYR A 76 9.97 -0.09 7.40
C TYR A 76 9.36 -0.40 8.77
N MET A 77 8.65 -1.52 8.90
CA MET A 77 8.05 -1.94 10.17
C MET A 77 9.09 -2.18 11.26
N PHE A 78 10.23 -2.78 10.91
CA PHE A 78 11.36 -2.94 11.83
C PHE A 78 11.84 -1.58 12.35
N PHE A 79 12.03 -0.59 11.45
CA PHE A 79 12.42 0.76 11.83
C PHE A 79 11.39 1.43 12.75
N VAL A 80 10.09 1.31 12.44
CA VAL A 80 9.00 1.88 13.26
C VAL A 80 8.99 1.29 14.67
N VAL A 81 9.13 -0.05 14.79
CA VAL A 81 9.16 -0.73 16.09
C VAL A 81 10.42 -0.37 16.87
N TRP A 82 11.54 -0.15 16.19
CA TRP A 82 12.78 0.28 16.82
C TRP A 82 12.64 1.67 17.45
N GLU A 83 12.05 2.62 16.72
CA GLU A 83 11.92 4.01 17.13
C GLU A 83 10.80 4.22 18.19
N ASP A 84 9.65 3.58 18.00
CA ASP A 84 8.51 3.68 18.91
C ASP A 84 8.00 2.30 19.34
N LYS A 85 8.65 1.78 20.39
CA LYS A 85 8.32 0.48 20.97
C LYS A 85 6.96 0.47 21.66
N GLU A 86 6.56 1.59 22.27
CA GLU A 86 5.30 1.70 23.01
C GLU A 86 4.10 1.76 22.05
N GLY A 87 4.25 2.48 20.93
CA GLY A 87 3.24 2.56 19.86
C GLY A 87 3.32 1.43 18.83
N ALA A 88 4.25 0.47 18.96
CA ALA A 88 4.53 -0.57 17.98
C ALA A 88 3.29 -1.33 17.51
N ALA A 89 2.43 -1.76 18.44
CA ALA A 89 1.22 -2.50 18.11
C ALA A 89 0.21 -1.67 17.31
N ASN A 90 0.01 -0.41 17.70
CA ASN A 90 -0.92 0.51 17.02
C ASN A 90 -0.41 0.88 15.62
N ASN A 91 0.88 1.14 15.48
CA ASN A 91 1.51 1.40 14.19
C ASN A 91 1.42 0.17 13.26
N ALA A 92 1.70 -1.03 13.78
CA ALA A 92 1.59 -2.27 13.02
C ALA A 92 0.17 -2.55 12.55
N LEU A 93 -0.82 -2.38 13.44
CA LEU A 93 -2.23 -2.57 13.12
C LEU A 93 -2.69 -1.58 12.04
N PHE A 94 -2.36 -0.29 12.21
CA PHE A 94 -2.68 0.74 11.22
C PHE A 94 -2.04 0.43 9.86
N PHE A 95 -0.76 0.06 9.86
CA PHE A 95 -0.04 -0.30 8.65
C PHE A 95 -0.69 -1.48 7.95
N MET A 96 -0.98 -2.57 8.67
CA MET A 96 -1.61 -3.76 8.11
C MET A 96 -2.97 -3.48 7.49
N VAL A 97 -3.86 -2.78 8.20
CA VAL A 97 -5.21 -2.46 7.71
C VAL A 97 -5.12 -1.62 6.43
N THR A 98 -4.30 -0.56 6.45
CA THR A 98 -4.10 0.32 5.30
C THR A 98 -3.48 -0.43 4.12
N TYR A 99 -2.48 -1.29 4.38
CA TYR A 99 -1.84 -2.13 3.39
C TYR A 99 -2.83 -3.05 2.69
N PHE A 100 -3.73 -3.70 3.43
CA PHE A 100 -4.75 -4.58 2.84
C PHE A 100 -5.72 -3.81 1.96
N ILE A 101 -6.18 -2.62 2.39
CA ILE A 101 -7.08 -1.78 1.60
C ILE A 101 -6.41 -1.38 0.29
N PHE A 102 -5.17 -0.90 0.34
CA PHE A 102 -4.46 -0.46 -0.86
C PHE A 102 -4.11 -1.61 -1.79
N THR A 103 -3.72 -2.77 -1.24
CA THR A 103 -3.47 -3.98 -2.03
C THR A 103 -4.75 -4.48 -2.71
N ALA A 104 -5.91 -4.42 -2.04
CA ALA A 104 -7.18 -4.76 -2.65
C ALA A 104 -7.52 -3.82 -3.83
N VAL A 105 -7.32 -2.51 -3.66
CA VAL A 105 -7.49 -1.52 -4.74
C VAL A 105 -6.55 -1.84 -5.90
N GLU A 106 -5.27 -2.11 -5.64
CA GLU A 106 -4.29 -2.51 -6.66
C GLU A 106 -4.75 -3.73 -7.44
N ILE A 107 -5.09 -4.82 -6.76
CA ILE A 107 -5.49 -6.09 -7.39
C ILE A 107 -6.75 -5.91 -8.22
N ILE A 108 -7.78 -5.21 -7.72
CA ILE A 108 -9.03 -4.97 -8.44
C ILE A 108 -8.76 -4.22 -9.75
N PHE A 109 -7.92 -3.20 -9.72
CA PHE A 109 -7.60 -2.42 -10.91
C PHE A 109 -6.68 -3.17 -11.88
N LEU A 110 -5.68 -3.92 -11.38
CA LEU A 110 -4.84 -4.77 -12.22
C LEU A 110 -5.67 -5.86 -12.91
N TYR A 111 -6.55 -6.53 -12.17
CA TYR A 111 -7.44 -7.57 -12.72
C TYR A 111 -8.32 -7.01 -13.85
N ARG A 112 -8.95 -5.84 -13.62
CA ARG A 112 -9.74 -5.14 -14.66
C ARG A 112 -8.90 -4.75 -15.87
N LYS A 113 -7.63 -4.41 -15.67
CA LYS A 113 -6.73 -3.98 -16.74
C LYS A 113 -6.18 -5.15 -17.55
N VAL A 114 -6.02 -6.32 -16.93
CA VAL A 114 -5.52 -7.54 -17.60
C VAL A 114 -6.64 -8.25 -18.39
N ASN A 115 -7.87 -8.20 -17.90
CA ASN A 115 -9.03 -8.88 -18.53
C ASN A 115 -9.88 -7.98 -19.43
N SER A 116 -9.46 -6.73 -19.66
CA SER A 116 -10.10 -5.79 -20.60
C SER A 116 -9.26 -5.63 -21.84
#